data_AF-A0ABD3V5V9-F1
#
_entry.id   AF-A0ABD3V5V9-F1
#
_cell.length_a   1.000
_cell.length_b   1.000
_cell.length_c   1.000
_cell.angle_alpha   90.00
_cell.angle_beta   90.00
_cell.angle_gamma   90.00
#
_symmetry.space_group_name_H-M   'P 1'
#
loop_
_entity.id
_entity.type
_entity.pdbx_description
1 polymer ?
#
loop_
_entity_poly.entity_id
_entity_poly.type
_entity_poly.pdbx_seq_one_letter_code
_entity_poly.pdbx_strand_id
1 'polypeptide(L)'
;MNMPEYYEDMSLRLTEALDSSGLSEDLRWQRINTWLLIEDLENWYEQSLLKRDLKVCYFGNQAESTTTDGLLSDIDKLNFLTSEIVLQDLLTWEAGLDTKVTFLMVADESTPPGYVKLQLVQRDAPILVNNYQDGKVRLDSKHRSVLGSNAVKETLLTENEHHHGPACRIYNKIFSADVVLGLHTRSWPYQASHWFSSRSREFNWPPRQIIDVIEKTGALLVPVGHRLSNENQLEWRLSFSFGEKLLTWKFNSTQYKCYVMLKFIKNTFINLGGKEYLTSYHFKTCMFYLVENTPNSLWHPNNLLFCIDLCLRLLLSWIECNNCPNYFIPEENMFLGRIMGSVQGHIARIMEGLLIQKGRYITRIHY
;
A
#
# COMPACT_ATOMS: atom_id res chain seq x y z
N MET A 1 28.52 15.78 -4.26
CA MET A 1 28.64 16.81 -3.20
C MET A 1 29.30 16.11 -2.03
N ASN A 2 30.55 16.44 -1.69
CA ASN A 2 31.22 15.79 -0.57
C ASN A 2 30.51 16.16 0.73
N MET A 3 29.88 15.18 1.37
CA MET A 3 29.32 15.36 2.69
C MET A 3 30.49 15.44 3.69
N PRO A 4 30.47 16.37 4.67
CA PRO A 4 31.54 16.45 5.66
C PRO A 4 31.69 15.12 6.42
N GLU A 5 32.90 14.71 6.83
CA GLU A 5 33.15 13.50 7.65
C GLU A 5 32.22 13.36 8.86
N TYR A 6 31.80 14.50 9.42
CA TYR A 6 30.81 14.58 10.49
C TYR A 6 29.47 13.85 10.18
N TYR A 7 29.05 13.85 8.92
CA TYR A 7 27.81 13.18 8.49
C TYR A 7 27.94 11.66 8.43
N GLU A 8 29.13 11.14 8.13
CA GLU A 8 29.38 9.72 8.08
C GLU A 8 29.39 9.11 9.49
N ASP A 9 30.10 9.74 10.43
CA ASP A 9 30.14 9.32 11.84
C ASP A 9 28.74 9.36 12.47
N MET A 10 27.96 10.42 12.26
CA MET A 10 26.59 10.47 12.75
C MET A 10 25.68 9.41 12.11
N SER A 11 25.85 9.12 10.81
CA SER A 11 25.05 8.10 10.13
C SER A 11 25.35 6.70 10.68
N LEU A 12 26.62 6.42 10.98
CA LEU A 12 27.03 5.17 11.59
C LEU A 12 26.45 5.03 13.00
N ARG A 13 26.60 6.06 13.85
CA ARG A 13 26.02 6.06 15.21
C ARG A 13 24.51 5.89 15.21
N LEU A 14 23.82 6.56 14.29
CA LEU A 14 22.38 6.39 14.12
C LEU A 14 22.04 4.95 13.71
N THR A 15 22.81 4.35 12.80
CA THR A 15 22.61 2.96 12.39
C THR A 15 22.75 2.01 13.58
N GLU A 16 23.80 2.16 14.38
CA GLU A 16 24.07 1.34 15.58
C GLU A 16 23.00 1.52 16.66
N ALA A 17 22.53 2.76 16.86
CA ALA A 17 21.44 3.04 17.79
C ALA A 17 20.14 2.34 17.35
N LEU A 18 19.80 2.41 16.06
CA LEU A 18 18.61 1.73 15.53
C LEU A 18 18.71 0.21 15.67
N ASP A 19 19.89 -0.37 15.41
CA ASP A 19 20.13 -1.79 15.65
C ASP A 19 19.88 -2.17 17.11
N SER A 20 20.39 -1.36 18.04
CA SER A 20 20.22 -1.55 19.48
C SER A 20 18.77 -1.38 19.95
N SER A 21 17.98 -0.57 19.23
CA SER A 21 16.53 -0.38 19.45
C SER A 21 15.67 -1.46 18.78
N GLY A 22 16.26 -2.55 18.31
CA GLY A 22 15.53 -3.70 17.78
C GLY A 22 15.21 -3.64 16.29
N LEU A 23 15.93 -2.81 15.52
CA LEU A 23 15.86 -2.74 14.06
C LEU A 23 17.03 -3.47 13.37
N SER A 24 17.65 -4.43 14.07
CA SER A 24 18.64 -5.32 13.49
C SER A 24 18.03 -6.24 12.44
N GLU A 25 18.86 -6.67 11.49
CA GLU A 25 18.42 -7.52 10.39
C GLU A 25 17.89 -8.88 10.89
N ASP A 26 18.50 -9.44 11.93
CA ASP A 26 18.05 -10.69 12.55
C ASP A 26 16.64 -10.55 13.16
N LEU A 27 16.42 -9.49 13.96
CA LEU A 27 15.11 -9.24 14.57
C LEU A 27 14.05 -8.94 13.52
N ARG A 28 14.42 -8.25 12.43
CA ARG A 28 13.53 -8.00 11.30
C ARG A 28 13.05 -9.32 10.68
N TRP A 29 13.95 -10.24 10.37
CA TRP A 29 13.57 -11.52 9.78
C TRP A 29 12.81 -12.42 10.74
N GLN A 30 13.14 -12.40 12.03
CA GLN A 30 12.35 -13.09 13.06
C GLN A 30 10.90 -12.60 13.06
N ARG A 31 10.66 -11.28 13.05
CA ARG A 31 9.31 -10.71 13.02
C ARG A 31 8.56 -11.05 11.74
N ILE A 32 9.22 -10.97 10.57
CA ILE A 32 8.62 -11.36 9.28
C ILE A 32 8.15 -12.83 9.34
N ASN A 33 9.01 -13.74 9.81
CA ASN A 33 8.68 -15.16 9.90
C ASN A 33 7.55 -15.44 10.90
N THR A 34 7.52 -14.72 12.02
CA THR A 34 6.41 -14.80 12.98
C THR A 34 5.08 -14.41 12.33
N TRP A 35 5.03 -13.32 11.57
CA TRP A 35 3.80 -12.89 10.89
C TRP A 35 3.39 -13.82 9.74
N LEU A 36 4.34 -14.43 9.04
CA LEU A 36 4.05 -15.48 8.07
C LEU A 36 3.38 -16.69 8.74
N LEU A 37 3.90 -17.14 9.88
CA LEU A 37 3.32 -18.24 10.64
C LEU A 37 1.92 -17.89 11.17
N ILE A 38 1.71 -16.67 11.67
CA ILE A 38 0.39 -16.19 12.11
C ILE A 38 -0.61 -16.20 10.93
N GLU A 39 -0.19 -15.70 9.76
CA GLU A 39 -1.00 -15.70 8.55
C GLU A 39 -1.39 -17.12 8.13
N ASP A 40 -0.44 -18.07 8.13
CA ASP A 40 -0.70 -19.47 7.78
C ASP A 40 -1.66 -20.15 8.77
N LEU A 41 -1.45 -19.94 10.08
CA LEU A 41 -2.29 -20.53 11.12
C LEU A 41 -3.73 -20.04 11.06
N GLU A 42 -3.94 -18.74 10.82
CA GLU A 42 -5.27 -18.18 10.74
C GLU A 42 -6.00 -18.59 9.45
N ASN A 43 -5.29 -18.63 8.32
CA ASN A 43 -5.85 -19.18 7.09
C ASN A 43 -6.27 -20.64 7.28
N TRP A 44 -5.43 -21.45 7.94
CA TRP A 44 -5.79 -22.81 8.28
C TRP A 44 -7.05 -22.87 9.16
N TYR A 45 -7.15 -21.99 10.16
CA TYR A 45 -8.31 -21.92 11.06
C TYR A 45 -9.61 -21.54 10.31
N GLU A 46 -9.58 -20.46 9.52
CA GLU A 46 -10.74 -19.97 8.77
C GLU A 46 -11.25 -21.00 7.75
N GLN A 47 -10.33 -21.71 7.06
CA GLN A 47 -10.68 -22.67 6.01
C GLN A 47 -11.03 -24.05 6.57
N SER A 48 -10.27 -24.55 7.54
CA SER A 48 -10.41 -25.94 8.03
C SER A 48 -11.49 -26.07 9.10
N LEU A 49 -11.55 -25.12 10.02
CA LEU A 49 -12.47 -25.18 11.17
C LEU A 49 -13.76 -24.43 10.90
N LEU A 50 -13.67 -23.19 10.41
CA LEU A 50 -14.86 -22.37 10.13
C LEU A 50 -15.45 -22.63 8.74
N LYS A 51 -14.73 -23.33 7.86
CA LYS A 51 -15.15 -23.65 6.49
C LYS A 51 -15.60 -22.42 5.69
N ARG A 52 -14.92 -21.29 5.91
CA ARG A 52 -15.21 -20.04 5.19
C ARG A 52 -14.38 -19.96 3.93
N ASP A 53 -15.00 -19.49 2.85
CA ASP A 53 -14.33 -19.20 1.57
C ASP A 53 -13.57 -17.86 1.63
N LEU A 54 -12.69 -17.72 2.62
CA LEU A 54 -11.94 -16.49 2.88
C LEU A 54 -10.44 -16.78 2.98
N LYS A 55 -9.62 -15.82 2.52
CA LYS A 55 -8.20 -15.76 2.84
C LYS A 55 -7.90 -14.50 3.65
N VAL A 56 -7.08 -14.66 4.68
CA VAL A 56 -6.58 -13.60 5.55
C VAL A 56 -5.14 -13.29 5.18
N CYS A 57 -4.84 -11.99 5.04
CA CYS A 57 -3.49 -11.52 4.84
C CYS A 57 -3.17 -10.34 5.76
N TYR A 58 -1.93 -10.30 6.25
CA TYR A 58 -1.43 -9.23 7.08
C TYR A 58 -0.54 -8.28 6.29
N PHE A 59 -0.76 -6.98 6.47
CA PHE A 59 -0.03 -5.91 5.79
C PHE A 59 0.46 -4.87 6.80
N GLY A 60 1.01 -3.77 6.27
CA GLY A 60 1.40 -2.62 7.07
C GLY A 60 2.58 -2.91 7.99
N ASN A 61 2.70 -2.12 9.05
CA ASN A 61 3.96 -2.01 9.77
C ASN A 61 4.40 -3.31 10.43
N GLN A 62 3.44 -4.08 10.93
CA GLN A 62 3.69 -5.35 11.60
C GLN A 62 4.23 -6.40 10.62
N ALA A 63 3.51 -6.65 9.52
CA ALA A 63 3.91 -7.63 8.51
C ALA A 63 5.15 -7.21 7.69
N GLU A 64 5.42 -5.92 7.60
CA GLU A 64 6.64 -5.35 6.99
C GLU A 64 7.80 -5.26 8.00
N SER A 65 7.57 -5.65 9.25
CA SER A 65 8.53 -5.58 10.36
C SER A 65 9.09 -4.17 10.60
N THR A 66 8.31 -3.11 10.42
CA THR A 66 8.72 -1.72 10.66
C THR A 66 8.19 -1.16 11.99
N THR A 67 7.84 -2.04 12.93
CA THR A 67 7.40 -1.69 14.28
C THR A 67 8.58 -1.54 15.23
N THR A 68 8.49 -0.57 16.14
CA THR A 68 9.43 -0.32 17.24
C THR A 68 8.62 0.09 18.48
N ASP A 69 9.27 0.11 19.63
CA ASP A 69 8.74 0.88 20.77
C ASP A 69 8.53 2.33 20.31
N GLY A 70 7.36 2.92 20.59
CA GLY A 70 6.93 4.22 20.05
C GLY A 70 6.28 4.22 18.66
N LEU A 71 6.36 3.12 17.89
CA LEU A 71 5.61 2.87 16.64
C LEU A 71 4.70 1.63 16.79
N LEU A 72 4.12 1.43 17.96
CA LEU A 72 3.05 0.45 18.16
C LEU A 72 1.87 0.86 17.29
N SER A 73 1.71 0.16 16.16
CA SER A 73 0.63 0.41 15.23
C SER A 73 -0.47 -0.63 15.38
N ASP A 74 -1.63 -0.22 14.91
CA ASP A 74 -2.69 -1.12 14.47
C ASP A 74 -2.16 -2.28 13.62
N ILE A 75 -2.90 -3.37 13.70
CA ILE A 75 -2.74 -4.53 12.84
C ILE A 75 -3.54 -4.25 11.57
N ASP A 76 -2.86 -4.09 10.44
CA ASP A 76 -3.51 -3.98 9.14
C ASP A 76 -3.81 -5.38 8.59
N LYS A 77 -5.09 -5.73 8.52
CA LYS A 77 -5.58 -7.02 8.05
C LYS A 77 -6.46 -6.84 6.82
N LEU A 78 -6.24 -7.64 5.79
CA LEU A 78 -7.14 -7.72 4.65
C LEU A 78 -7.65 -9.14 4.50
N ASN A 79 -8.97 -9.23 4.50
CA ASN A 79 -9.75 -10.42 4.23
C ASN A 79 -10.21 -10.34 2.79
N PHE A 80 -9.96 -11.36 1.97
CA PHE A 80 -10.57 -11.42 0.65
C PHE A 80 -11.28 -12.73 0.41
N LEU A 81 -12.42 -12.63 -0.26
CA LEU A 81 -13.26 -13.75 -0.57
C LEU A 81 -12.63 -14.58 -1.71
N THR A 82 -12.74 -15.90 -1.60
CA THR A 82 -12.16 -16.88 -2.54
C THR A 82 -13.22 -17.58 -3.41
N SER A 83 -14.49 -17.34 -3.09
CA SER A 83 -15.66 -17.74 -3.86
C SER A 83 -15.83 -16.93 -5.14
N GLU A 84 -15.47 -15.65 -5.12
CA GLU A 84 -15.59 -14.70 -6.22
C GLU A 84 -14.36 -14.75 -7.11
N ILE A 85 -14.59 -14.60 -8.41
CA ILE A 85 -13.53 -14.54 -9.41
C ILE A 85 -13.51 -13.15 -10.01
N VAL A 86 -12.33 -12.53 -10.04
CA VAL A 86 -12.12 -11.25 -10.70
C VAL A 86 -11.15 -11.41 -11.86
N LEU A 87 -11.64 -11.18 -13.06
CA LEU A 87 -10.91 -11.28 -14.32
C LEU A 87 -10.46 -9.90 -14.80
N GLN A 88 -9.27 -9.86 -15.43
CA GLN A 88 -8.80 -8.70 -16.17
C GLN A 88 -9.31 -8.70 -17.62
N ASP A 89 -9.50 -9.88 -18.19
CA ASP A 89 -9.90 -10.08 -19.58
C ASP A 89 -10.90 -11.25 -19.61
N LEU A 90 -11.95 -11.16 -20.44
CA LEU A 90 -12.86 -12.27 -20.66
C LEU A 90 -12.17 -13.44 -21.38
N LEU A 91 -11.08 -13.20 -22.11
CA LEU A 91 -10.31 -14.26 -22.74
C LEU A 91 -9.67 -15.23 -21.74
N THR A 92 -9.52 -14.84 -20.47
CA THR A 92 -9.01 -15.72 -19.40
C THR A 92 -10.13 -16.46 -18.67
N TRP A 93 -11.38 -16.34 -19.15
CA TRP A 93 -12.50 -17.11 -18.64
C TRP A 93 -12.37 -18.59 -19.03
N GLU A 94 -12.69 -19.49 -18.10
CA GLU A 94 -12.64 -20.94 -18.30
C GLU A 94 -14.00 -21.57 -17.97
N ALA A 95 -14.40 -22.61 -18.71
CA ALA A 95 -15.72 -23.25 -18.59
C ALA A 95 -16.05 -23.88 -17.22
N GLY A 96 -15.07 -23.99 -16.31
CA GLY A 96 -15.27 -24.48 -14.95
C GLY A 96 -15.73 -23.42 -13.93
N LEU A 97 -15.88 -22.15 -14.35
CA LEU A 97 -16.20 -21.03 -13.47
C LEU A 97 -17.71 -20.76 -13.31
N ASP A 98 -18.55 -21.54 -13.99
CA ASP A 98 -20.01 -21.34 -14.04
C ASP A 98 -20.72 -21.39 -12.68
N THR A 99 -20.10 -21.97 -11.66
CA THR A 99 -20.66 -22.06 -10.29
C THR A 99 -20.24 -20.90 -9.38
N LYS A 100 -19.33 -20.03 -9.83
CA LYS A 100 -18.78 -18.92 -9.04
C LYS A 100 -19.22 -17.57 -9.60
N VAL A 101 -19.44 -16.62 -8.69
CA VAL A 101 -19.73 -15.22 -9.09
C VAL A 101 -18.48 -14.65 -9.74
N THR A 102 -18.60 -14.24 -11.00
CA THR A 102 -17.49 -13.75 -11.81
C THR A 102 -17.67 -12.27 -12.13
N PHE A 103 -16.61 -11.50 -11.91
CA PHE A 103 -16.54 -10.08 -12.23
C PHE A 103 -15.42 -9.82 -13.23
N LEU A 104 -15.67 -8.91 -14.16
CA LEU A 104 -14.68 -8.33 -15.07
C LEU A 104 -14.29 -6.94 -14.58
N MET A 105 -12.99 -6.69 -14.45
CA MET A 105 -12.47 -5.34 -14.20
C MET A 105 -12.68 -4.48 -15.45
N VAL A 106 -13.36 -3.35 -15.29
CA VAL A 106 -13.54 -2.37 -16.35
C VAL A 106 -13.07 -1.01 -15.87
N ALA A 107 -12.29 -0.32 -16.71
CA ALA A 107 -11.90 1.07 -16.53
C ALA A 107 -12.13 1.78 -17.87
N ASP A 108 -12.88 2.86 -17.83
CA ASP A 108 -13.13 3.73 -18.99
C ASP A 108 -12.53 5.11 -18.74
N GLU A 109 -12.69 6.03 -19.71
CA GLU A 109 -12.17 7.40 -19.62
C GLU A 109 -12.68 8.18 -18.39
N SER A 110 -13.82 7.78 -17.81
CA SER A 110 -14.37 8.42 -16.60
C SER A 110 -13.84 7.80 -15.31
N THR A 111 -13.16 6.65 -15.40
CA THR A 111 -12.61 5.91 -14.25
C THR A 111 -11.19 6.41 -13.97
N PRO A 112 -10.91 6.96 -12.76
CA PRO A 112 -9.58 7.46 -12.45
C PRO A 112 -8.51 6.36 -12.46
N PRO A 113 -7.25 6.66 -12.83
CA PRO A 113 -6.14 5.72 -12.72
C PRO A 113 -6.01 5.15 -11.31
N GLY A 114 -5.71 3.85 -11.19
CA GLY A 114 -5.70 3.13 -9.92
C GLY A 114 -7.08 2.61 -9.47
N TYR A 115 -8.14 2.91 -10.22
CA TYR A 115 -9.50 2.48 -9.92
C TYR A 115 -10.10 1.69 -11.08
N VAL A 116 -11.05 0.82 -10.75
CA VAL A 116 -11.84 0.01 -11.68
C VAL A 116 -13.28 -0.09 -11.19
N LYS A 117 -14.20 -0.45 -12.08
CA LYS A 117 -15.52 -0.97 -11.73
C LYS A 117 -15.53 -2.48 -11.98
N LEU A 118 -16.38 -3.21 -11.27
CA LEU A 118 -16.46 -4.67 -11.36
C LEU A 118 -17.76 -5.08 -12.04
N GLN A 119 -17.69 -5.31 -13.35
CA GLN A 119 -18.86 -5.69 -14.15
C GLN A 119 -19.19 -7.17 -13.94
N LEU A 120 -20.45 -7.48 -13.68
CA LEU A 120 -20.92 -8.85 -13.51
C LEU A 120 -20.89 -9.61 -14.85
N VAL A 121 -20.36 -10.82 -14.81
CA VAL A 121 -20.25 -11.75 -15.95
C VAL A 121 -21.08 -12.99 -15.67
N GLN A 122 -21.81 -13.46 -16.68
CA GLN A 122 -22.50 -14.74 -16.65
C GLN A 122 -22.01 -15.59 -17.81
N ARG A 123 -21.45 -16.77 -17.50
CA ARG A 123 -20.69 -17.59 -18.46
C ARG A 123 -19.54 -16.76 -19.06
N ASP A 124 -19.49 -16.63 -20.38
CA ASP A 124 -18.48 -15.93 -21.16
C ASP A 124 -18.88 -14.50 -21.56
N ALA A 125 -20.02 -13.98 -21.07
CA ALA A 125 -20.55 -12.69 -21.49
C ALA A 125 -20.91 -11.75 -20.32
N PRO A 126 -20.67 -10.43 -20.45
CA PRO A 126 -21.14 -9.47 -19.47
C PRO A 126 -22.67 -9.42 -19.38
N ILE A 127 -23.21 -9.28 -18.17
CA ILE A 127 -24.65 -9.09 -17.97
C ILE A 127 -25.02 -7.64 -18.31
N LEU A 128 -25.94 -7.49 -19.27
CA LEU A 128 -26.40 -6.19 -19.77
C LEU A 128 -27.69 -5.69 -19.10
N VAL A 129 -28.48 -6.56 -18.44
CA VAL A 129 -29.80 -6.21 -17.90
C VAL A 129 -30.07 -6.88 -16.56
N ASN A 130 -30.76 -6.12 -15.71
CA ASN A 130 -30.98 -6.26 -14.27
C ASN A 130 -31.85 -7.46 -13.85
N ASN A 131 -31.40 -8.69 -14.10
CA ASN A 131 -32.02 -9.89 -13.51
C ASN A 131 -31.39 -10.27 -12.15
N TYR A 132 -30.34 -9.56 -11.71
CA TYR A 132 -29.63 -9.85 -10.46
C TYR A 132 -30.19 -8.99 -9.32
N GLN A 133 -31.19 -9.52 -8.59
CA GLN A 133 -31.88 -8.84 -7.48
C GLN A 133 -31.08 -8.80 -6.15
N ASP A 134 -29.74 -8.77 -6.21
CA ASP A 134 -28.92 -8.89 -4.98
C ASP A 134 -28.72 -7.54 -4.24
N GLY A 135 -29.29 -6.43 -4.71
CA GLY A 135 -29.15 -5.09 -4.09
C GLY A 135 -27.73 -4.49 -4.09
N LYS A 136 -26.72 -5.34 -4.25
CA LYS A 136 -25.28 -5.01 -4.30
C LYS A 136 -24.80 -4.59 -5.69
N VAL A 137 -25.50 -5.05 -6.72
CA VAL A 137 -25.23 -4.72 -8.12
C VAL A 137 -26.02 -3.46 -8.51
N ARG A 138 -25.36 -2.52 -9.18
CA ARG A 138 -25.92 -1.25 -9.63
C ARG A 138 -25.58 -1.03 -11.10
N LEU A 139 -26.33 -0.14 -11.76
CA LEU A 139 -25.96 0.31 -13.11
C LEU A 139 -25.02 1.50 -13.01
N ASP A 140 -23.95 1.47 -13.79
CA ASP A 140 -23.09 2.64 -13.98
C ASP A 140 -23.60 3.54 -15.12
N SER A 141 -22.89 4.65 -15.37
CA SER A 141 -23.19 5.62 -16.43
C SER A 141 -23.19 5.06 -17.85
N LYS A 142 -22.67 3.84 -18.05
CA LYS A 142 -22.65 3.11 -19.33
C LYS A 142 -23.68 1.96 -19.36
N HIS A 143 -24.60 1.91 -18.38
CA HIS A 143 -25.60 0.86 -18.22
C HIS A 143 -25.02 -0.55 -18.02
N ARG A 144 -23.82 -0.65 -17.47
CA ARG A 144 -23.22 -1.94 -17.08
C ARG A 144 -23.68 -2.32 -15.67
N SER A 145 -24.04 -3.59 -15.46
CA SER A 145 -24.28 -4.14 -14.12
C SER A 145 -22.96 -4.32 -13.38
N VAL A 146 -22.69 -3.46 -12.39
CA VAL A 146 -21.43 -3.44 -11.63
C VAL A 146 -21.64 -3.66 -10.14
N LEU A 147 -20.71 -4.35 -9.48
CA LEU A 147 -20.70 -4.48 -8.02
C LEU A 147 -20.27 -3.15 -7.38
N GLY A 148 -21.18 -2.51 -6.65
CA GLY A 148 -20.89 -1.28 -5.93
C GLY A 148 -19.98 -1.54 -4.73
N SER A 149 -18.94 -0.72 -4.54
CA SER A 149 -18.01 -0.88 -3.42
C SER A 149 -18.68 -0.70 -2.06
N ASN A 150 -19.70 0.16 -1.96
CA ASN A 150 -20.48 0.33 -0.73
C ASN A 150 -21.22 -0.94 -0.29
N ALA A 151 -21.64 -1.79 -1.23
CA ALA A 151 -22.41 -2.98 -0.89
C ALA A 151 -21.59 -4.03 -0.13
N VAL A 152 -20.26 -4.04 -0.34
CA VAL A 152 -19.33 -4.91 0.40
C VAL A 152 -18.97 -4.30 1.75
N LYS A 153 -18.88 -2.97 1.85
CA LYS A 153 -18.76 -2.28 3.15
C LYS A 153 -19.93 -2.59 4.08
N GLU A 154 -21.15 -2.63 3.54
CA GLU A 154 -22.37 -2.94 4.29
C GLU A 154 -22.39 -4.37 4.84
N THR A 155 -21.69 -5.32 4.19
CA THR A 155 -21.60 -6.72 4.65
C THR A 155 -20.70 -6.87 5.88
N LEU A 156 -19.80 -5.91 6.14
CA LEU A 156 -18.92 -5.92 7.31
C LEU A 156 -19.54 -5.29 8.56
N LEU A 157 -20.69 -4.63 8.45
CA LEU A 157 -21.27 -3.84 9.54
C LEU A 157 -21.69 -4.72 10.73
N THR A 158 -21.00 -4.60 11.85
CA THR A 158 -21.56 -4.92 13.18
C THR A 158 -21.63 -3.67 14.07
N GLU A 159 -22.56 -3.64 15.02
CA GLU A 159 -23.03 -2.44 15.72
C GLU A 159 -22.00 -1.66 16.57
N ASN A 160 -20.72 -2.08 16.63
CA ASN A 160 -19.66 -1.48 17.48
C ASN A 160 -18.44 -0.93 16.71
N GLU A 161 -18.59 -0.56 15.43
CA GLU A 161 -17.44 -0.31 14.54
C GLU A 161 -17.30 1.17 14.11
N HIS A 162 -16.05 1.66 14.10
CA HIS A 162 -15.69 2.98 13.56
C HIS A 162 -14.98 2.81 12.20
N HIS A 163 -15.53 3.43 11.16
CA HIS A 163 -14.97 3.34 9.80
C HIS A 163 -13.89 4.40 9.54
N HIS A 164 -12.77 3.96 8.95
CA HIS A 164 -11.75 4.82 8.37
C HIS A 164 -11.47 4.41 6.91
N GLY A 165 -12.18 5.03 5.97
CA GLY A 165 -12.05 4.71 4.55
C GLY A 165 -12.60 3.30 4.22
N PRO A 166 -11.80 2.39 3.63
CA PRO A 166 -12.23 1.01 3.37
C PRO A 166 -12.07 0.07 4.59
N ALA A 167 -11.39 0.51 5.64
CA ALA A 167 -11.14 -0.30 6.82
C ALA A 167 -12.27 -0.16 7.85
N CYS A 168 -12.59 -1.27 8.48
CA CYS A 168 -13.32 -1.33 9.74
C CYS A 168 -12.31 -1.48 10.87
N ARG A 169 -12.35 -0.55 11.84
CA ARG A 169 -11.45 -0.62 12.98
C ARG A 169 -12.08 -1.42 14.11
N ILE A 170 -11.45 -2.55 14.42
CA ILE A 170 -11.84 -3.44 15.51
C ILE A 170 -10.93 -3.14 16.71
N TYR A 171 -11.54 -2.77 17.83
CA TYR A 171 -10.84 -2.57 19.09
C TYR A 171 -11.20 -3.68 20.08
N ASN A 172 -10.19 -4.23 20.74
CA ASN A 172 -10.37 -4.89 22.02
C ASN A 172 -9.38 -4.31 23.04
N LYS A 173 -9.44 -4.79 24.29
CA LYS A 173 -8.59 -4.28 25.38
C LYS A 173 -7.08 -4.50 25.16
N ILE A 174 -6.69 -5.34 24.18
CA ILE A 174 -5.33 -5.84 24.00
C ILE A 174 -4.71 -5.31 22.70
N PHE A 175 -5.50 -5.10 21.64
CA PHE A 175 -5.03 -4.56 20.36
C PHE A 175 -6.12 -3.80 19.59
N SER A 176 -5.67 -3.00 18.61
CA SER A 176 -6.52 -2.43 17.56
C SER A 176 -6.13 -3.01 16.21
N ALA A 177 -7.11 -3.40 15.40
CA ALA A 177 -6.89 -3.91 14.04
C ALA A 177 -7.75 -3.16 13.04
N ASP A 178 -7.15 -2.77 11.92
CA ASP A 178 -7.86 -2.23 10.76
C ASP A 178 -8.10 -3.38 9.79
N VAL A 179 -9.37 -3.79 9.66
CA VAL A 179 -9.78 -4.90 8.82
C VAL A 179 -10.44 -4.38 7.55
N VAL A 180 -9.88 -4.77 6.41
CA VAL A 180 -10.44 -4.47 5.08
C VAL A 180 -11.00 -5.75 4.49
N LEU A 181 -12.25 -5.74 4.01
CA LEU A 181 -12.76 -6.79 3.12
C LEU A 181 -12.50 -6.36 1.67
N GLY A 182 -11.97 -7.26 0.87
CA GLY A 182 -11.67 -7.00 -0.53
C GLY A 182 -11.91 -8.22 -1.42
N LEU A 183 -11.53 -8.09 -2.67
CA LEU A 183 -11.48 -9.17 -3.64
C LEU A 183 -10.05 -9.35 -4.13
N HIS A 184 -9.76 -10.53 -4.68
CA HIS A 184 -8.46 -10.84 -5.29
C HIS A 184 -8.65 -11.15 -6.77
N THR A 185 -7.78 -10.57 -7.58
CA THR A 185 -7.59 -11.00 -8.96
C THR A 185 -6.23 -11.67 -9.09
N ARG A 186 -6.20 -12.79 -9.81
CA ARG A 186 -4.94 -13.51 -10.09
C ARG A 186 -4.10 -12.81 -11.16
N SER A 187 -4.71 -11.92 -11.93
CA SER A 187 -4.04 -11.17 -13.00
C SER A 187 -3.69 -9.77 -12.53
N TRP A 188 -2.59 -9.22 -13.04
CA TRP A 188 -2.33 -7.79 -12.87
C TRP A 188 -3.22 -6.95 -13.79
N PRO A 189 -3.69 -5.78 -13.32
CA PRO A 189 -4.52 -4.91 -14.12
C PRO A 189 -3.73 -4.27 -15.26
N TYR A 190 -4.36 -4.03 -16.41
CA TYR A 190 -3.68 -3.42 -17.57
C TYR A 190 -3.03 -2.08 -17.24
N GLN A 191 -3.63 -1.31 -16.33
CA GLN A 191 -3.10 -0.03 -15.85
C GLN A 191 -1.68 -0.14 -15.24
N ALA A 192 -1.29 -1.31 -14.74
CA ALA A 192 0.03 -1.55 -14.15
C ALA A 192 0.98 -2.35 -15.07
N SER A 193 0.54 -2.68 -16.30
CA SER A 193 1.32 -3.52 -17.23
C SER A 193 2.68 -2.92 -17.62
N HIS A 194 2.77 -1.58 -17.68
CA HIS A 194 4.00 -0.86 -17.95
C HIS A 194 5.08 -1.10 -16.89
N TRP A 195 4.69 -1.38 -15.64
CA TRP A 195 5.63 -1.68 -14.57
C TRP A 195 6.46 -2.93 -14.88
N PHE A 196 5.87 -3.93 -15.55
CA PHE A 196 6.56 -5.17 -15.93
C PHE A 196 7.29 -5.09 -17.27
N SER A 197 6.67 -4.44 -18.26
CA SER A 197 7.06 -4.54 -19.66
C SER A 197 8.03 -3.45 -20.13
N SER A 198 7.89 -2.22 -19.64
CA SER A 198 8.60 -1.05 -20.20
C SER A 198 9.28 -0.15 -19.17
N ARG A 199 9.14 -0.43 -17.86
CA ARG A 199 9.77 0.36 -16.80
C ARG A 199 11.29 0.17 -16.79
N SER A 200 12.02 1.26 -16.98
CA SER A 200 13.50 1.29 -16.86
C SER A 200 13.94 1.05 -15.43
N ARG A 201 14.99 0.25 -15.25
CA ARG A 201 15.59 -0.11 -13.94
C ARG A 201 17.11 -0.07 -14.04
N GLU A 202 17.67 1.13 -14.07
CA GLU A 202 19.11 1.36 -14.27
C GLU A 202 19.98 0.56 -13.29
N PHE A 203 19.55 0.46 -12.03
CA PHE A 203 20.30 -0.22 -10.98
C PHE A 203 19.81 -1.64 -10.68
N ASN A 204 19.02 -2.24 -11.57
CA ASN A 204 18.52 -3.62 -11.48
C ASN A 204 17.78 -3.96 -10.17
N TRP A 205 17.20 -2.95 -9.51
CA TRP A 205 16.30 -3.15 -8.38
C TRP A 205 14.84 -2.95 -8.83
N PRO A 206 13.91 -3.81 -8.39
CA PRO A 206 14.15 -5.09 -7.73
C PRO A 206 14.75 -6.14 -8.70
N PRO A 207 15.41 -7.20 -8.20
CA PRO A 207 15.87 -8.30 -9.04
C PRO A 207 14.73 -8.97 -9.81
N ARG A 208 15.00 -9.47 -11.03
CA ARG A 208 13.98 -10.07 -11.91
C ARG A 208 13.16 -11.18 -11.24
N GLN A 209 13.80 -12.02 -10.43
CA GLN A 209 13.13 -13.08 -9.67
C GLN A 209 12.00 -12.55 -8.78
N ILE A 210 12.19 -11.37 -8.19
CA ILE A 210 11.17 -10.72 -7.35
C ILE A 210 10.05 -10.17 -8.21
N ILE A 211 10.37 -9.58 -9.36
CA ILE A 211 9.37 -9.12 -10.34
C ILE A 211 8.48 -10.30 -10.76
N ASP A 212 9.06 -11.45 -11.09
CA ASP A 212 8.31 -12.64 -11.52
C ASP A 212 7.43 -13.22 -10.39
N VAL A 213 7.85 -13.11 -9.12
CA VAL A 213 7.02 -13.50 -7.97
C VAL A 213 5.86 -12.51 -7.79
N ILE A 214 6.13 -11.21 -7.87
CA ILE A 214 5.12 -10.14 -7.74
C ILE A 214 4.05 -10.27 -8.84
N GLU A 215 4.45 -10.57 -10.06
CA GLU A 215 3.49 -10.80 -11.16
C GLU A 215 2.51 -11.93 -10.83
N LYS A 216 3.00 -13.02 -10.22
CA LYS A 216 2.19 -14.18 -9.85
C LYS A 216 1.27 -13.94 -8.65
N THR A 217 1.51 -12.91 -7.82
CA THR A 217 0.62 -12.63 -6.68
C THR A 217 -0.71 -12.02 -7.12
N GLY A 218 -0.80 -11.50 -8.34
CA GLY A 218 -1.95 -10.72 -8.80
C GLY A 218 -2.12 -9.42 -8.01
N ALA A 219 -3.36 -8.93 -7.91
CA ALA A 219 -3.70 -7.69 -7.23
C ALA A 219 -4.95 -7.84 -6.34
N LEU A 220 -5.08 -6.95 -5.36
CA LEU A 220 -6.23 -6.85 -4.49
C LEU A 220 -7.15 -5.72 -4.94
N LEU A 221 -8.44 -5.85 -4.71
CA LEU A 221 -9.44 -4.80 -4.94
C LEU A 221 -10.08 -4.42 -3.62
N VAL A 222 -9.99 -3.13 -3.29
CA VAL A 222 -10.46 -2.57 -2.03
C VAL A 222 -11.70 -1.71 -2.28
N PRO A 223 -12.77 -1.84 -1.47
CA PRO A 223 -14.07 -1.21 -1.72
C PRO A 223 -14.06 0.29 -1.37
N VAL A 224 -13.30 1.08 -2.12
CA VAL A 224 -13.25 2.53 -1.99
C VAL A 224 -13.09 3.16 -3.35
N GLY A 225 -13.95 4.12 -3.70
CA GLY A 225 -13.82 4.89 -4.92
C GLY A 225 -12.93 6.11 -4.80
N HIS A 226 -12.67 6.73 -5.94
CA HIS A 226 -11.84 7.92 -6.01
C HIS A 226 -12.61 9.15 -5.52
N ARG A 227 -11.98 10.00 -4.71
CA ARG A 227 -12.65 11.11 -4.01
C ARG A 227 -13.28 12.14 -4.94
N LEU A 228 -12.72 12.30 -6.13
CA LEU A 228 -13.19 13.25 -7.14
C LEU A 228 -14.09 12.62 -8.20
N SER A 229 -14.36 11.31 -8.12
CA SER A 229 -15.23 10.63 -9.08
C SER A 229 -16.70 10.82 -8.73
N ASN A 230 -17.52 11.04 -9.76
CA ASN A 230 -18.97 11.09 -9.68
C ASN A 230 -19.61 9.71 -9.46
N GLU A 231 -18.86 8.63 -9.72
CA GLU A 231 -19.30 7.24 -9.54
C GLU A 231 -18.48 6.49 -8.47
N ASN A 232 -17.92 7.23 -7.50
CA ASN A 232 -17.03 6.68 -6.46
C ASN A 232 -17.64 5.50 -5.68
N GLN A 233 -18.97 5.45 -5.53
CA GLN A 233 -19.69 4.37 -4.86
C GLN A 233 -19.72 3.06 -5.66
N LEU A 234 -19.36 3.11 -6.95
CA LEU A 234 -19.27 1.98 -7.87
C LEU A 234 -17.83 1.53 -8.10
N GLU A 235 -16.86 2.35 -7.70
CA GLU A 235 -15.44 2.14 -7.95
C GLU A 235 -14.78 1.34 -6.84
N TRP A 236 -13.82 0.54 -7.28
CA TRP A 236 -12.91 -0.26 -6.47
C TRP A 236 -11.49 0.23 -6.71
N ARG A 237 -10.72 0.40 -5.64
CA ARG A 237 -9.31 0.78 -5.75
C ARG A 237 -8.44 -0.46 -5.90
N LEU A 238 -7.54 -0.43 -6.87
CA LEU A 238 -6.48 -1.42 -7.02
C LEU A 238 -5.49 -1.28 -5.87
N SER A 239 -5.14 -2.41 -5.26
CA SER A 239 -4.18 -2.47 -4.17
C SER A 239 -3.11 -3.50 -4.50
N PHE A 240 -1.86 -3.06 -4.46
CA PHE A 240 -0.68 -3.88 -4.75
C PHE A 240 0.05 -4.30 -3.49
N SER A 241 -0.65 -4.38 -2.35
CA SER A 241 -0.04 -4.65 -1.04
C SER A 241 0.80 -5.94 -0.99
N PHE A 242 0.47 -6.97 -1.79
CA PHE A 242 1.35 -8.14 -1.94
C PHE A 242 2.71 -7.77 -2.54
N GLY A 243 2.71 -7.05 -3.67
CA GLY A 243 3.93 -6.56 -4.30
C GLY A 243 4.71 -5.63 -3.38
N GLU A 244 4.03 -4.70 -2.72
CA GLU A 244 4.63 -3.75 -1.78
C GLU A 244 5.31 -4.46 -0.60
N LYS A 245 4.66 -5.48 -0.02
CA LYS A 245 5.20 -6.30 1.07
C LYS A 245 6.49 -7.00 0.62
N LEU A 246 6.47 -7.63 -0.55
CA LEU A 246 7.64 -8.30 -1.14
C LEU A 246 8.80 -7.33 -1.43
N LEU A 247 8.52 -6.16 -2.00
CA LEU A 247 9.54 -5.13 -2.24
C LEU A 247 10.14 -4.60 -0.94
N THR A 248 9.30 -4.39 0.07
CA THR A 248 9.74 -3.91 1.39
C THR A 248 10.62 -4.94 2.08
N TRP A 249 10.35 -6.24 1.93
CA TRP A 249 11.22 -7.31 2.41
C TRP A 249 12.57 -7.38 1.67
N LYS A 250 12.65 -6.82 0.45
CA LYS A 250 13.89 -6.77 -0.34
C LYS A 250 14.75 -5.54 -0.06
N PHE A 251 14.32 -4.65 0.82
CA PHE A 251 15.22 -3.62 1.33
C PHE A 251 16.41 -4.23 2.05
N ASN A 252 17.60 -3.72 1.76
CA ASN A 252 18.79 -3.98 2.57
C ASN A 252 18.66 -3.30 3.95
N SER A 253 19.61 -3.56 4.86
CA SER A 253 19.58 -3.05 6.23
C SER A 253 19.46 -1.51 6.29
N THR A 254 20.24 -0.77 5.50
CA THR A 254 20.20 0.71 5.46
C THR A 254 18.90 1.24 4.87
N GLN A 255 18.39 0.64 3.80
CA GLN A 255 17.11 1.01 3.18
C GLN A 255 15.95 0.82 4.16
N TYR A 256 15.93 -0.31 4.86
CA TYR A 256 14.94 -0.61 5.88
C TYR A 256 14.98 0.40 7.03
N LYS A 257 16.17 0.69 7.58
CA LYS A 257 16.35 1.71 8.62
C LYS A 257 15.95 3.11 8.15
N CYS A 258 16.28 3.46 6.90
CA CYS A 258 15.86 4.72 6.28
C CYS A 258 14.33 4.82 6.23
N TYR A 259 13.63 3.76 5.79
CA TYR A 259 12.18 3.73 5.77
C TYR A 259 11.56 3.89 7.16
N VAL A 260 12.10 3.20 8.18
CA VAL A 260 11.63 3.35 9.57
C VAL A 260 11.87 4.78 10.08
N MET A 261 13.03 5.37 9.81
CA MET A 261 13.34 6.75 10.16
C MET A 261 12.40 7.76 9.50
N LEU A 262 12.02 7.53 8.25
CA LEU A 262 11.04 8.36 7.56
C LEU A 262 9.66 8.29 8.23
N LYS A 263 9.25 7.13 8.75
CA LYS A 263 8.01 7.01 9.53
C LYS A 263 8.08 7.78 10.85
N PHE A 264 9.21 7.76 11.54
CA PHE A 264 9.41 8.61 12.73
C PHE A 264 9.30 10.08 12.37
N ILE A 265 10.01 10.54 11.34
CA ILE A 265 9.96 11.94 10.87
C ILE A 265 8.52 12.36 10.52
N LYS A 266 7.79 11.48 9.83
CA LYS A 266 6.37 11.67 9.51
C LYS A 266 5.55 11.93 10.77
N ASN A 267 5.63 11.06 11.77
CA ASN A 267 4.82 11.16 12.98
C ASN A 267 5.27 12.32 13.90
N THR A 268 6.57 12.59 13.98
CA THR A 268 7.15 13.58 14.89
C THR A 268 7.07 15.01 14.36
N PHE A 269 7.19 15.22 13.05
CA PHE A 269 7.33 16.59 12.51
C PHE A 269 6.23 16.96 11.51
N ILE A 270 5.74 16.00 10.72
CA ILE A 270 4.83 16.29 9.61
C ILE A 270 3.38 16.19 10.09
N ASN A 271 2.99 15.08 10.70
CA ASN A 271 1.63 14.82 11.19
C ASN A 271 1.45 15.25 12.66
N LEU A 272 1.98 16.42 13.01
CA LEU A 272 1.89 16.95 14.37
C LEU A 272 0.44 17.28 14.76
N GLY A 273 0.08 17.03 16.02
CA GLY A 273 -1.22 17.41 16.58
C GLY A 273 -2.41 16.58 16.07
N GLY A 274 -2.17 15.34 15.64
CA GLY A 274 -3.22 14.40 15.23
C GLY A 274 -3.80 14.63 13.83
N LYS A 275 -3.22 15.55 13.04
CA LYS A 275 -3.58 15.75 11.63
C LYS A 275 -2.74 14.84 10.75
N GLU A 276 -3.38 13.97 9.98
CA GLU A 276 -2.70 13.14 9.00
C GLU A 276 -2.61 13.86 7.64
N TYR A 277 -1.43 14.41 7.34
CA TYR A 277 -1.14 15.05 6.07
C TYR A 277 -0.55 14.08 5.06
N LEU A 278 0.49 13.35 5.48
CA LEU A 278 1.13 12.30 4.69
C LEU A 278 0.96 10.96 5.40
N THR A 279 0.67 9.90 4.66
CA THR A 279 0.57 8.54 5.20
C THR A 279 1.92 7.81 5.06
N SER A 280 2.09 6.67 5.73
CA SER A 280 3.29 5.82 5.54
C SER A 280 3.44 5.36 4.09
N TYR A 281 2.34 5.31 3.33
CA TYR A 281 2.32 4.89 1.94
C TYR A 281 3.10 5.84 1.02
N HIS A 282 3.03 7.15 1.26
CA HIS A 282 3.80 8.14 0.49
C HIS A 282 5.31 7.95 0.70
N PHE A 283 5.75 7.68 1.94
CA PHE A 283 7.16 7.44 2.26
C PHE A 283 7.65 6.10 1.70
N LYS A 284 6.83 5.05 1.76
CA LYS A 284 7.14 3.75 1.15
C LYS A 284 7.32 3.89 -0.37
N THR A 285 6.43 4.63 -1.02
CA THR A 285 6.52 4.91 -2.45
C THR A 285 7.79 5.68 -2.78
N CYS A 286 8.14 6.71 -2.01
CA CYS A 286 9.41 7.43 -2.14
C CYS A 286 10.62 6.48 -2.03
N MET A 287 10.62 5.57 -1.05
CA MET A 287 11.67 4.55 -0.92
C MET A 287 11.77 3.68 -2.18
N PHE A 288 10.66 3.19 -2.73
CA PHE A 288 10.69 2.37 -3.96
C PHE A 288 11.27 3.14 -5.16
N TYR A 289 10.86 4.38 -5.36
CA TYR A 289 11.42 5.22 -6.44
C TYR A 289 12.91 5.48 -6.25
N LEU A 290 13.37 5.82 -5.04
CA LEU A 290 14.79 6.09 -4.81
C LEU A 290 15.65 4.84 -4.88
N VAL A 291 15.21 3.72 -4.30
CA VAL A 291 15.98 2.47 -4.36
C VAL A 291 16.10 1.95 -5.79
N GLU A 292 15.06 2.11 -6.62
CA GLU A 292 15.11 1.76 -8.04
C GLU A 292 16.09 2.62 -8.84
N ASN A 293 16.22 3.90 -8.48
CA ASN A 293 16.96 4.91 -9.25
C ASN A 293 18.28 5.33 -8.60
N THR A 294 18.83 4.52 -7.67
CA THR A 294 20.15 4.77 -7.08
C THR A 294 20.95 3.47 -6.95
N PRO A 295 22.29 3.53 -7.02
CA PRO A 295 23.12 2.34 -6.87
C PRO A 295 23.02 1.79 -5.44
N ASN A 296 23.06 0.46 -5.30
CA ASN A 296 23.00 -0.19 -3.98
C ASN A 296 24.14 0.26 -3.04
N SER A 297 25.29 0.67 -3.57
CA SER A 297 26.42 1.21 -2.79
C SER A 297 26.10 2.52 -2.05
N LEU A 298 25.09 3.27 -2.51
CA LEU A 298 24.61 4.47 -1.82
C LEU A 298 23.95 4.11 -0.48
N TRP A 299 23.29 2.96 -0.42
CA TRP A 299 22.55 2.47 0.75
C TRP A 299 23.46 1.72 1.73
N HIS A 300 24.44 2.44 2.26
CA HIS A 300 25.42 1.97 3.24
C HIS A 300 25.18 2.66 4.60
N PRO A 301 25.48 2.02 5.75
CA PRO A 301 25.35 2.63 7.09
C PRO A 301 25.87 4.06 7.21
N ASN A 302 27.06 4.34 6.67
CA ASN A 302 27.69 5.67 6.68
C ASN A 302 26.92 6.74 5.88
N ASN A 303 25.95 6.34 5.05
CA ASN A 303 25.15 7.23 4.22
C ASN A 303 23.70 7.35 4.70
N LEU A 304 23.32 6.76 5.84
CA LEU A 304 21.92 6.71 6.28
C LEU A 304 21.27 8.11 6.33
N LEU A 305 21.95 9.12 6.91
CA LEU A 305 21.42 10.48 6.96
C LEU A 305 21.26 11.12 5.59
N PHE A 306 22.21 10.84 4.70
CA PHE A 306 22.15 11.31 3.31
C PHE A 306 20.99 10.67 2.56
N CYS A 307 20.73 9.38 2.76
CA CYS A 307 19.59 8.68 2.18
C CYS A 307 18.25 9.26 2.67
N ILE A 308 18.15 9.58 3.97
CA ILE A 308 16.98 10.24 4.54
C ILE A 308 16.77 11.62 3.89
N ASP A 309 17.84 12.42 3.74
CA ASP A 309 17.78 13.73 3.09
C ASP A 309 17.31 13.62 1.63
N LEU A 310 17.81 12.64 0.86
CA LEU A 310 17.34 12.36 -0.50
C LEU A 310 15.83 12.04 -0.54
N CYS A 311 15.34 11.22 0.40
CA CYS A 311 13.93 10.90 0.50
C CYS A 311 13.07 12.13 0.78
N LEU A 312 13.52 13.01 1.69
CA LEU A 312 12.81 14.24 2.01
C LEU A 312 12.82 15.22 0.83
N ARG A 313 13.91 15.31 0.05
CA ARG A 313 13.97 16.13 -1.17
C ARG A 313 13.03 15.63 -2.25
N LEU A 314 13.00 14.32 -2.50
CA LEU A 314 12.08 13.74 -3.49
C LEU A 314 10.62 14.02 -3.08
N LEU A 315 10.28 13.76 -1.82
CA LEU A 315 8.94 14.06 -1.30
C LEU A 315 8.58 15.54 -1.40
N LEU A 316 9.52 16.45 -1.07
CA LEU A 316 9.30 17.88 -1.23
C LEU A 316 9.00 18.23 -2.69
N SER A 317 9.77 17.69 -3.65
CA SER A 317 9.52 17.94 -5.07
C SER A 317 8.13 17.48 -5.53
N TRP A 318 7.66 16.33 -5.02
CA TRP A 318 6.31 15.84 -5.26
C TRP A 318 5.24 16.73 -4.62
N ILE A 319 5.50 17.24 -3.42
CA ILE A 319 4.60 18.17 -2.73
C ILE A 319 4.51 19.48 -3.50
N GLU A 320 5.62 20.05 -3.95
CA GLU A 320 5.67 21.30 -4.72
C GLU A 320 4.95 21.17 -6.06
N CYS A 321 5.16 20.05 -6.77
CA CYS A 321 4.49 19.77 -8.05
C CYS A 321 3.05 19.23 -7.88
N ASN A 322 2.60 19.04 -6.65
CA ASN A 322 1.34 18.38 -6.30
C ASN A 322 1.12 17.02 -7.02
N ASN A 323 2.20 16.25 -7.16
CA ASN A 323 2.16 14.97 -7.86
C ASN A 323 2.99 13.92 -7.12
N CYS A 324 2.31 12.99 -6.47
CA CYS A 324 2.90 11.82 -5.83
C CYS A 324 2.46 10.57 -6.60
N PRO A 325 3.26 10.07 -7.55
CA PRO A 325 2.86 8.98 -8.41
C PRO A 325 2.83 7.66 -7.62
N ASN A 326 1.81 6.83 -7.83
CA ASN A 326 1.84 5.44 -7.37
C ASN A 326 3.04 4.71 -8.02
N TYR A 327 3.65 3.79 -7.29
CA TYR A 327 4.83 3.07 -7.79
C TYR A 327 4.50 2.11 -8.95
N PHE A 328 3.33 1.45 -8.91
CA PHE A 328 2.89 0.48 -9.91
C PHE A 328 2.06 1.10 -11.03
N ILE A 329 1.33 2.19 -10.75
CA ILE A 329 0.52 2.94 -11.72
C ILE A 329 0.92 4.43 -11.64
N PRO A 330 2.01 4.87 -12.29
CA PRO A 330 2.50 6.26 -12.15
C PRO A 330 1.47 7.34 -12.51
N GLU A 331 0.46 7.00 -13.31
CA GLU A 331 -0.68 7.85 -13.66
C GLU A 331 -1.64 8.11 -12.48
N GLU A 332 -1.64 7.26 -11.45
CA GLU A 332 -2.38 7.48 -10.20
C GLU A 332 -1.61 8.47 -9.31
N ASN A 333 -2.04 9.74 -9.32
CA ASN A 333 -1.53 10.75 -8.40
C ASN A 333 -2.20 10.65 -7.02
N MET A 334 -1.47 10.16 -6.03
CA MET A 334 -1.97 9.93 -4.67
C MET A 334 -2.26 11.21 -3.87
N PHE A 335 -1.77 12.37 -4.31
CA PHE A 335 -2.07 13.66 -3.69
C PHE A 335 -3.39 14.27 -4.18
N LEU A 336 -3.90 13.80 -5.33
CA LEU A 336 -5.10 14.32 -5.97
C LEU A 336 -6.33 14.20 -5.04
N GLY A 337 -6.99 15.34 -4.78
CA GLY A 337 -8.13 15.41 -3.86
C GLY A 337 -7.80 15.21 -2.37
N ARG A 338 -6.51 15.25 -2.00
CA ARG A 338 -6.04 15.09 -0.60
C ARG A 338 -5.14 16.22 -0.14
N ILE A 339 -4.14 16.57 -0.96
CA ILE A 339 -3.14 17.60 -0.64
C ILE A 339 -3.34 18.75 -1.64
N MET A 340 -3.79 19.90 -1.14
CA MET A 340 -4.06 21.06 -1.98
C MET A 340 -4.07 22.36 -1.17
N GLY A 341 -3.79 23.48 -1.83
CA GLY A 341 -3.92 24.83 -1.26
C GLY A 341 -3.08 25.02 0.00
N SER A 342 -3.70 25.51 1.08
CA SER A 342 -3.01 25.82 2.34
C SER A 342 -2.36 24.60 3.00
N VAL A 343 -2.91 23.40 2.79
CA VAL A 343 -2.33 22.15 3.31
C VAL A 343 -1.01 21.86 2.62
N GLN A 344 -0.95 21.94 1.29
CA GLN A 344 0.26 21.74 0.49
C GLN A 344 1.37 22.71 0.94
N GLY A 345 1.06 24.01 1.02
CA GLY A 345 2.02 25.04 1.45
C GLY A 345 2.44 24.92 2.93
N HIS A 346 1.63 24.29 3.77
CA HIS A 346 2.03 23.99 5.15
C HIS A 346 3.05 22.86 5.21
N ILE A 347 2.78 21.73 4.53
CA ILE A 347 3.67 20.57 4.50
C ILE A 347 5.01 20.94 3.84
N ALA A 348 4.99 21.70 2.75
CA ALA A 348 6.20 22.16 2.06
C ALA A 348 7.15 22.91 3.02
N ARG A 349 6.63 23.88 3.79
CA ARG A 349 7.43 24.63 4.77
C ARG A 349 8.02 23.75 5.87
N ILE A 350 7.29 22.73 6.32
CA ILE A 350 7.82 21.76 7.30
C ILE A 350 8.99 20.99 6.67
N MET A 351 8.81 20.47 5.45
CA MET A 351 9.82 19.71 4.72
C MET A 351 11.08 20.54 4.44
N GLU A 352 10.93 21.79 4.00
CA GLU A 352 12.03 22.75 3.83
C GLU A 352 12.79 22.97 5.15
N GLY A 353 12.06 23.17 6.26
CA GLY A 353 12.65 23.34 7.58
C GLY A 353 13.47 22.12 8.04
N LEU A 354 13.02 20.91 7.73
CA LEU A 354 13.76 19.67 8.01
C LEU A 354 15.06 19.62 7.17
N LEU A 355 14.98 19.93 5.88
CA LEU A 355 16.14 19.94 4.97
C LEU A 355 17.19 21.01 5.37
N ILE A 356 16.75 22.20 5.80
CA ILE A 356 17.65 23.27 6.29
C ILE A 356 18.40 22.82 7.54
N GLN A 357 17.76 22.05 8.41
CA GLN A 357 18.38 21.55 9.64
C GLN A 357 19.43 20.47 9.40
N LYS A 358 19.56 19.92 8.18
CA LYS A 358 20.64 19.00 7.80
C LYS A 358 20.81 17.85 8.81
N GLY A 359 19.71 17.13 9.05
CA GLY A 359 19.69 15.98 9.97
C GLY A 359 19.68 16.33 11.47
N ARG A 360 19.90 17.59 11.88
CA ARG A 360 19.87 17.99 13.30
C ARG A 360 18.53 17.73 13.99
N TYR A 361 17.43 17.61 13.23
CA TYR A 361 16.13 17.25 13.76
C TYR A 361 16.08 15.83 14.35
N ILE A 362 17.02 14.96 13.97
CA ILE A 362 17.07 13.57 14.44
C ILE A 362 17.38 13.47 15.93
N THR A 363 18.14 14.42 16.49
CA THR A 363 18.41 14.48 17.93
C THR A 363 17.15 14.78 18.77
N ARG A 364 16.06 15.19 18.12
CA ARG A 364 14.75 15.46 18.75
C ARG A 364 13.79 14.28 18.61
N ILE A 365 14.18 13.23 17.89
CA ILE A 365 13.41 11.98 17.84
C ILE A 365 13.83 11.17 19.07
N HIS A 366 12.88 10.92 19.97
CA HIS A 366 13.08 10.00 21.08
C HIS A 366 12.77 8.58 20.56
N TYR A 367 13.76 7.71 20.63
CA TYR A 367 13.70 6.31 20.17
C TYR A 367 13.23 5.37 21.27
#